data_AF-A0A7Y2X5X8-F1
#
_entry.id   AF-A0A7Y2X5X8-F1
#
_cell.length_a   1.000
_cell.length_b   1.000
_cell.length_c   1.000
_cell.angle_alpha   90.00
_cell.angle_beta   90.00
_cell.angle_gamma   90.00
#
_symmetry.space_group_name_H-M   'P 1'
#
loop_
_entity.id
_entity.type
_entity.pdbx_description
1 polymer ?
#
loop_
_entity_poly.entity_id
_entity_poly.type
_entity_poly.pdbx_seq_one_letter_code
_entity_poly.pdbx_strand_id
1 'polypeptide(L)'
;MRIPLPITIISCLLVAYVMWFLGTYRLDFTTPPTPDQLIETTQQWEQSRPNIPRPKAIKANLTIDKPTSSPQTSTTLARIQPETLPTGNLQHAPALAEYGTLGNKGGPAMAKLATLLETQGEIQRARLAWERVIDTADPDESDRILAVTAIKRLSANLPPWNPDPTADIALTLHAGATLKDSEALNEALTTVARLITEASGNVVSVNTKTSIGKSRGIKTPRIPIAIWFSRPGTPPAETSPISFMADPNLKNMLASQIEAGVYALLRAHLATETSFSPLPEYPTGVKPDDLIKYHITRLMWREFVNSMEE
;
A
#
# COMPACT_ATOMS: atom_id res chain seq x y z
N MET A 1 17.43 51.91 -27.06
CA MET A 1 18.21 50.67 -27.27
C MET A 1 17.37 49.49 -26.78
N ARG A 2 17.08 48.50 -27.63
CA ARG A 2 16.40 47.26 -27.21
C ARG A 2 17.46 46.26 -26.78
N ILE A 3 17.41 45.81 -25.52
CA ILE A 3 18.33 44.78 -25.03
C ILE A 3 17.92 43.46 -25.69
N PRO A 4 18.86 42.71 -26.27
CA PRO A 4 18.55 41.40 -26.87
C PRO A 4 17.96 40.45 -25.82
N LEU A 5 16.79 39.90 -26.12
CA LEU A 5 16.06 38.94 -25.28
C LEU A 5 16.94 37.84 -24.63
N PRO A 6 17.91 37.19 -25.34
CA PRO A 6 18.74 36.16 -24.70
C PRO A 6 19.62 36.70 -23.57
N ILE A 7 20.10 37.95 -23.68
CA ILE A 7 20.93 38.58 -22.64
C ILE A 7 20.09 38.86 -21.39
N THR A 8 18.82 39.26 -21.57
CA THR A 8 17.89 39.48 -20.46
C THR A 8 17.58 38.18 -19.72
N ILE A 9 17.31 37.09 -20.45
CA ILE A 9 17.01 35.79 -19.83
C ILE A 9 18.20 35.27 -19.03
N ILE A 10 19.41 35.31 -19.59
CA ILE A 10 20.63 34.88 -18.90
C ILE A 10 20.89 35.72 -17.65
N SER A 11 20.70 37.04 -17.75
CA SER A 11 20.88 37.94 -16.59
C SER A 11 19.87 37.66 -15.48
N CYS A 12 18.60 37.39 -15.80
CA CYS A 12 17.59 37.05 -14.81
C CYS A 12 17.91 35.72 -14.09
N LEU A 13 18.34 34.70 -14.85
CA LEU A 13 18.73 33.42 -14.25
C LEU A 13 19.97 33.54 -13.37
N LEU A 14 20.95 34.37 -13.77
CA LEU A 14 22.16 34.60 -13.01
C LEU A 14 21.86 35.32 -11.69
N VAL A 15 20.98 36.33 -11.69
CA VAL A 15 20.54 37.00 -10.46
C VAL A 15 19.82 36.03 -9.51
N ALA A 16 18.91 35.20 -10.04
CA ALA A 16 18.21 34.20 -9.23
C ALA A 16 19.17 33.17 -8.63
N TYR A 17 20.13 32.68 -9.42
CA TYR A 17 21.14 31.73 -8.97
C TYR A 17 22.05 32.33 -7.90
N VAL A 18 22.52 33.56 -8.09
CA VAL A 18 23.38 34.26 -7.11
C VAL A 18 22.61 34.49 -5.81
N MET A 19 21.34 34.93 -5.86
CA MET A 19 20.53 35.09 -4.65
C MET A 19 20.31 33.76 -3.93
N TRP A 20 19.99 32.70 -4.68
CA TRP A 20 19.80 31.38 -4.09
C TRP A 20 21.10 30.87 -3.44
N PHE A 21 22.23 30.99 -4.15
CA PHE A 21 23.53 30.55 -3.66
C PHE A 21 23.95 31.31 -2.39
N LEU A 22 23.82 32.65 -2.36
CA LEU A 22 24.13 33.41 -1.14
C LEU A 22 23.20 33.05 0.04
N GLY A 23 21.93 32.70 -0.24
CA GLY A 23 20.96 32.32 0.77
C GLY A 23 21.17 30.91 1.34
N THR A 24 21.69 29.98 0.54
CA THR A 24 21.79 28.57 0.92
C THR A 24 23.20 28.11 1.24
N TYR A 25 24.24 28.83 0.82
CA TYR A 25 25.66 28.46 1.02
C TYR A 25 26.03 28.21 2.49
N ARG A 26 25.35 28.86 3.44
CA ARG A 26 25.62 28.68 4.89
C ARG A 26 24.65 27.74 5.59
N LEU A 27 23.69 27.17 4.89
CA LEU A 27 22.70 26.26 5.45
C LEU A 27 23.19 24.82 5.22
N ASP A 28 23.38 24.07 6.30
CA ASP A 28 23.66 22.64 6.24
C ASP A 28 22.33 21.88 6.18
N PHE A 29 22.09 21.23 5.03
CA PHE A 29 20.88 20.43 4.80
C PHE A 29 21.13 18.93 4.97
N THR A 30 22.36 18.55 5.33
CA THR A 30 22.82 17.15 5.31
C THR A 30 23.02 16.58 6.71
N THR A 31 23.11 17.44 7.73
CA THR A 31 23.17 17.02 9.13
C THR A 31 21.82 17.20 9.82
N PRO A 32 21.33 16.20 10.57
CA PRO A 32 20.12 16.35 11.36
C PRO A 32 20.35 17.35 12.51
N PRO A 33 19.42 18.28 12.77
CA PRO A 33 19.59 19.30 13.79
C PRO A 33 19.66 18.70 15.19
N THR A 34 20.66 19.12 15.96
CA THR A 34 20.86 18.73 17.36
C THR A 34 19.69 19.25 18.23
N PRO A 35 19.25 18.53 19.29
CA PRO A 35 18.11 18.94 20.13
C PRO A 35 18.18 20.38 20.66
N ASP A 36 19.39 20.89 20.89
CA ASP A 36 19.60 22.26 21.39
C ASP A 36 19.28 23.33 20.33
N GLN A 37 19.54 23.06 19.05
CA GLN A 37 19.22 23.97 17.94
C GLN A 37 17.71 24.09 17.71
N LEU A 38 16.94 23.02 18.00
CA LEU A 38 15.48 23.04 17.93
C LEU A 38 14.89 23.95 19.02
N ILE A 39 15.48 23.96 20.21
CA ILE A 39 15.05 24.82 21.33
C ILE A 39 15.32 26.29 20.99
N GLU A 40 16.49 26.60 20.45
CA GLU A 40 16.85 27.96 20.03
C GLU A 40 15.95 28.46 18.88
N THR A 41 15.69 27.62 17.88
CA THR A 41 14.78 27.94 16.76
C THR A 41 13.35 28.18 17.26
N THR A 42 12.90 27.38 18.24
CA THR A 42 11.57 27.55 18.86
C THR A 42 11.49 28.87 19.63
N GLN A 43 12.55 29.26 20.34
CA GLN A 43 12.62 30.53 21.06
C GLN A 43 12.65 31.75 20.12
N GLN A 44 13.42 31.68 19.03
CA GLN A 44 13.45 32.74 18.01
C GLN A 44 12.10 32.89 17.30
N TRP A 45 11.41 31.77 17.04
CA TRP A 45 10.06 31.78 16.51
C TRP A 45 9.02 32.32 17.52
N GLU A 46 9.18 32.05 18.82
CA GLU A 46 8.33 32.63 19.86
C GLU A 46 8.48 34.16 19.98
N GLN A 47 9.70 34.68 19.81
CA GLN A 47 9.99 36.12 19.89
C GLN A 47 9.46 36.92 18.68
N SER A 48 9.30 36.27 17.53
CA SER A 48 8.86 36.90 16.28
C SER A 48 7.35 36.84 16.03
N ARG A 49 6.55 36.35 16.99
CA ARG A 49 5.09 36.24 16.82
C ARG A 49 4.36 37.59 16.90
N PRO A 50 3.44 37.91 15.97
CA PRO A 50 2.37 38.86 16.24
C PRO A 50 1.41 38.30 17.30
N ASN A 51 0.81 39.20 18.09
CA ASN A 51 0.17 39.00 19.38
C ASN A 51 -1.01 38.00 19.35
N ILE A 52 -0.73 36.69 19.50
CA ILE A 52 -1.74 35.66 19.82
C ILE A 52 -1.63 35.39 21.32
N PRO A 53 -2.69 35.63 22.12
CA PRO A 53 -2.62 35.45 23.56
C PRO A 53 -2.41 33.97 23.93
N ARG A 54 -1.40 33.71 24.76
CA ARG A 54 -1.13 32.37 25.30
C ARG A 54 -2.34 31.90 26.14
N PRO A 55 -2.75 30.62 26.06
CA PRO A 55 -3.74 30.07 26.98
C PRO A 55 -3.21 30.21 28.42
N LYS A 56 -4.00 30.84 29.30
CA LYS A 56 -3.60 31.07 30.69
C LYS A 56 -3.44 29.74 31.44
N ALA A 57 -2.32 29.57 32.13
CA ALA A 57 -2.08 28.46 33.04
C ALA A 57 -3.08 28.51 34.22
N ILE A 58 -3.86 27.45 34.38
CA ILE A 58 -4.81 27.29 35.48
C ILE A 58 -4.02 26.98 36.74
N LYS A 59 -4.16 27.82 37.78
CA LYS A 59 -3.53 27.61 39.09
C LYS A 59 -4.23 26.46 39.82
N ALA A 60 -3.46 25.44 40.17
CA ALA A 60 -3.87 24.38 41.08
C ALA A 60 -3.83 24.90 42.51
N ASN A 61 -5.01 25.03 43.13
CA ASN A 61 -5.21 24.94 44.57
C ASN A 61 -6.71 24.76 44.78
N LEU A 62 -7.11 23.64 45.37
CA LEU A 62 -8.27 23.50 46.24
C LEU A 62 -8.29 22.08 46.85
N THR A 63 -7.85 22.03 48.11
CA THR A 63 -8.01 20.95 49.09
C THR A 63 -9.49 20.71 49.40
N ILE A 64 -9.85 19.45 49.71
CA ILE A 64 -11.19 19.07 50.21
C ILE A 64 -11.06 18.73 51.69
N ASP A 65 -11.86 19.40 52.53
CA ASP A 65 -12.56 18.71 53.62
C ASP A 65 -13.85 19.45 54.06
N LYS A 66 -14.95 18.65 54.09
CA LYS A 66 -16.24 18.77 54.81
C LYS A 66 -17.34 19.77 54.38
N PRO A 67 -18.62 19.50 54.72
CA PRO A 67 -19.67 19.27 53.73
C PRO A 67 -20.70 20.39 53.63
N THR A 68 -21.41 20.39 52.50
CA THR A 68 -22.56 21.23 52.15
C THR A 68 -22.22 22.68 51.80
N SER A 69 -21.83 22.88 50.53
CA SER A 69 -22.32 23.93 49.62
C SER A 69 -21.46 23.97 48.34
N SER A 70 -21.80 23.14 47.34
CA SER A 70 -21.25 23.05 45.96
C SER A 70 -19.71 22.86 45.81
N PRO A 71 -19.16 22.59 44.60
CA PRO A 71 -19.32 21.44 43.70
C PRO A 71 -17.95 20.74 43.43
N GLN A 72 -17.88 19.43 43.16
CA GLN A 72 -16.65 18.81 42.60
C GLN A 72 -16.93 17.53 41.80
N THR A 73 -16.96 17.71 40.48
CA THR A 73 -16.88 16.65 39.49
C THR A 73 -15.41 16.24 39.38
N SER A 74 -15.09 14.99 39.75
CA SER A 74 -13.77 14.40 39.59
C SER A 74 -13.50 14.14 38.10
N THR A 75 -13.07 15.15 37.35
CA THR A 75 -12.48 14.93 36.02
C THR A 75 -10.97 14.82 36.19
N THR A 76 -10.49 13.60 36.46
CA THR A 76 -9.09 13.23 36.25
C THR A 76 -8.75 13.58 34.80
N LEU A 77 -7.94 14.62 34.60
CA LEU A 77 -7.36 14.94 33.30
C LEU A 77 -6.43 13.80 32.90
N ALA A 78 -6.95 12.86 32.11
CA ALA A 78 -6.14 11.89 31.40
C ALA A 78 -5.14 12.67 30.53
N ARG A 79 -3.85 12.51 30.83
CA ARG A 79 -2.76 12.87 29.93
C ARG A 79 -3.10 12.25 28.57
N ILE A 80 -3.32 13.07 27.54
CA ILE A 80 -3.46 12.57 26.16
C ILE A 80 -2.08 12.05 25.76
N GLN A 81 -1.77 10.81 26.14
CA GLN A 81 -0.70 10.05 25.49
C GLN A 81 -1.12 9.89 24.03
N PRO A 82 -0.21 10.09 23.05
CA PRO A 82 -0.49 9.64 21.70
C PRO A 82 -0.86 8.16 21.80
N GLU A 83 -2.05 7.79 21.31
CA GLU A 83 -2.54 6.43 21.39
C GLU A 83 -1.56 5.52 20.64
N THR A 84 -0.71 4.80 21.39
CA THR A 84 0.18 3.80 20.84
C THR A 84 -0.65 2.56 20.61
N LEU A 85 -0.78 2.16 19.35
CA LEU A 85 -1.50 0.93 19.00
C LEU A 85 -0.79 -0.30 19.58
N PRO A 86 -1.54 -1.34 19.96
CA PRO A 86 -0.96 -2.53 20.56
C PRO A 86 -0.07 -3.26 19.54
N THR A 87 1.13 -3.65 19.97
CA THR A 87 2.11 -4.44 19.19
C THR A 87 1.78 -5.94 19.16
N GLY A 88 0.75 -6.37 19.88
CA GLY A 88 0.39 -7.78 20.02
C GLY A 88 1.39 -8.57 20.88
N ASN A 89 1.22 -9.90 20.88
CA ASN A 89 2.10 -10.79 21.64
C ASN A 89 3.33 -11.18 20.81
N LEU A 90 4.47 -10.53 21.08
CA LEU A 90 5.72 -10.74 20.35
C LEU A 90 6.35 -12.14 20.57
N GLN A 91 5.90 -12.89 21.59
CA GLN A 91 6.44 -14.23 21.89
C GLN A 91 5.87 -15.32 20.97
N HIS A 92 4.81 -15.03 20.21
CA HIS A 92 4.16 -15.99 19.32
C HIS A 92 4.21 -15.52 17.88
N ALA A 93 4.16 -16.47 16.95
CA ALA A 93 4.00 -16.15 15.53
C ALA A 93 2.65 -15.43 15.30
N PRO A 94 2.62 -14.32 14.54
CA PRO A 94 1.38 -13.60 14.25
C PRO A 94 0.49 -14.39 13.28
N ALA A 95 -0.82 -14.18 13.36
CA ALA A 95 -1.75 -14.61 12.31
C ALA A 95 -1.67 -13.64 11.11
N LEU A 96 -2.06 -14.10 9.92
CA LEU A 96 -2.04 -13.23 8.72
C LEU A 96 -3.00 -12.04 8.85
N ALA A 97 -4.08 -12.19 9.63
CA ALA A 97 -5.07 -11.15 9.90
C ALA A 97 -4.70 -10.22 11.07
N GLU A 98 -3.51 -10.39 11.68
CA GLU A 98 -3.06 -9.55 12.80
C GLU A 98 -3.22 -8.06 12.48
N TYR A 99 -3.61 -7.27 13.48
CA TYR A 99 -3.89 -5.84 13.40
C TYR A 99 -5.09 -5.43 12.54
N GLY A 100 -5.80 -6.36 11.88
CA GLY A 100 -6.96 -6.03 11.03
C GLY A 100 -8.11 -5.35 11.78
N THR A 101 -8.26 -5.62 13.09
CA THR A 101 -9.27 -4.98 13.95
C THR A 101 -8.96 -3.52 14.28
N LEU A 102 -7.75 -3.05 13.98
CA LEU A 102 -7.29 -1.69 14.26
C LEU A 102 -7.47 -0.76 13.05
N GLY A 103 -8.10 -1.21 11.96
CA GLY A 103 -8.29 -0.43 10.74
C GLY A 103 -8.99 0.92 10.96
N ASN A 104 -9.93 0.98 11.91
CA ASN A 104 -10.64 2.22 12.28
C ASN A 104 -9.74 3.32 12.88
N LYS A 105 -8.47 3.02 13.17
CA LYS A 105 -7.48 3.99 13.63
C LYS A 105 -6.84 4.78 12.48
N GLY A 106 -7.02 4.34 11.23
CA GLY A 106 -6.57 5.01 10.02
C GLY A 106 -5.13 4.71 9.61
N GLY A 107 -4.82 5.00 8.34
CA GLY A 107 -3.52 4.79 7.70
C GLY A 107 -2.32 5.31 8.49
N PRO A 108 -2.32 6.57 8.99
CA PRO A 108 -1.17 7.12 9.71
C PRO A 108 -0.89 6.43 11.04
N ALA A 109 -1.93 5.93 11.73
CA ALA A 109 -1.75 5.20 12.98
C ALA A 109 -1.19 3.79 12.74
N MET A 110 -1.68 3.09 11.70
CA MET A 110 -1.10 1.82 11.24
C MET A 110 0.36 1.98 10.80
N ALA A 111 0.69 3.03 10.05
CA ALA A 111 2.06 3.31 9.60
C ALA A 111 3.03 3.53 10.78
N LYS A 112 2.58 4.22 11.83
CA LYS A 112 3.34 4.38 13.09
C LYS A 112 3.58 3.07 13.81
N LEU A 113 2.55 2.21 13.90
CA LEU A 113 2.69 0.87 14.47
C LEU A 113 3.70 0.04 13.67
N ALA A 114 3.61 0.07 12.33
CA ALA A 114 4.50 -0.66 11.46
C ALA A 114 5.96 -0.22 11.65
N THR A 115 6.19 1.10 11.69
CA THR A 115 7.52 1.68 11.92
C THR A 115 8.07 1.31 13.31
N LEU A 116 7.24 1.34 14.35
CA LEU A 116 7.64 0.90 15.69
C LEU A 116 8.11 -0.56 15.68
N LEU A 117 7.33 -1.45 15.05
CA LEU A 117 7.67 -2.88 14.94
C LEU A 117 8.99 -3.07 14.16
N GLU A 118 9.24 -2.29 13.11
CA GLU A 118 10.53 -2.33 12.40
C GLU A 118 11.69 -1.93 13.31
N THR A 119 11.55 -0.84 14.07
CA THR A 119 12.61 -0.37 14.99
C THR A 119 12.91 -1.37 16.11
N GLN A 120 11.94 -2.22 16.45
CA GLN A 120 12.09 -3.31 17.42
C GLN A 120 12.66 -4.59 16.81
N GLY A 121 12.87 -4.63 15.48
CA GLY A 121 13.35 -5.83 14.77
C GLY A 121 12.25 -6.84 14.45
N GLU A 122 10.98 -6.51 14.70
CA GLU A 122 9.81 -7.37 14.47
C GLU A 122 9.36 -7.31 12.99
N ILE A 123 10.26 -7.64 12.06
CA ILE A 123 10.12 -7.37 10.62
C ILE A 123 8.87 -8.04 10.00
N GLN A 124 8.54 -9.27 10.41
CA GLN A 124 7.36 -9.96 9.91
C GLN A 124 6.06 -9.26 10.35
N ARG A 125 6.00 -8.81 11.61
CA ARG A 125 4.86 -8.06 12.15
C ARG A 125 4.76 -6.67 11.55
N ALA A 126 5.89 -6.01 11.33
CA ALA A 126 5.94 -4.74 10.62
C ALA A 126 5.36 -4.85 9.21
N ARG A 127 5.71 -5.90 8.45
CA ARG A 127 5.11 -6.14 7.13
C ARG A 127 3.59 -6.32 7.22
N LEU A 128 3.08 -7.05 8.22
CA LEU A 128 1.63 -7.19 8.41
C LEU A 128 0.96 -5.84 8.71
N ALA A 129 1.57 -5.00 9.55
CA ALA A 129 1.04 -3.68 9.86
C ALA A 129 1.05 -2.75 8.63
N TRP A 130 2.07 -2.81 7.78
CA TRP A 130 2.07 -2.10 6.48
C TRP A 130 1.02 -2.64 5.52
N GLU A 131 0.81 -3.95 5.46
CA GLU A 131 -0.29 -4.53 4.68
C GLU A 131 -1.65 -4.05 5.20
N ARG A 132 -1.83 -3.91 6.52
CA ARG A 132 -3.07 -3.33 7.10
C ARG A 132 -3.31 -1.87 6.76
N VAL A 133 -2.28 -1.08 6.49
CA VAL A 133 -2.45 0.27 5.92
C VAL A 133 -3.25 0.16 4.62
N ILE A 134 -2.92 -0.81 3.76
CA ILE A 134 -3.58 -1.02 2.46
C ILE A 134 -4.95 -1.68 2.62
N ASP A 135 -5.07 -2.67 3.52
CA ASP A 135 -6.26 -3.53 3.60
C ASP A 135 -7.44 -2.86 4.31
N THR A 136 -7.21 -2.29 5.49
CA THR A 136 -8.29 -2.01 6.45
C THR A 136 -8.29 -0.58 6.96
N ALA A 137 -7.26 0.21 6.67
CA ALA A 137 -7.03 1.51 7.30
C ALA A 137 -7.51 2.71 6.49
N ASP A 138 -8.25 2.48 5.39
CA ASP A 138 -8.76 3.49 4.46
C ASP A 138 -7.69 4.56 4.10
N PRO A 139 -6.56 4.14 3.49
CA PRO A 139 -5.42 5.01 3.29
C PRO A 139 -5.67 6.00 2.15
N ASP A 140 -5.14 7.21 2.31
CA ASP A 140 -4.98 8.11 1.17
C ASP A 140 -3.82 7.65 0.24
N GLU A 141 -3.60 8.37 -0.86
CA GLU A 141 -2.56 8.01 -1.83
C GLU A 141 -1.15 8.08 -1.21
N SER A 142 -0.90 9.02 -0.30
CA SER A 142 0.40 9.18 0.36
C SER A 142 0.68 8.01 1.30
N ASP A 143 -0.30 7.64 2.12
CA ASP A 143 -0.23 6.49 3.02
C ASP A 143 -0.02 5.19 2.24
N ARG A 144 -0.70 5.05 1.10
CA ARG A 144 -0.56 3.87 0.23
C ARG A 144 0.82 3.78 -0.39
N ILE A 145 1.37 4.88 -0.93
CA ILE A 145 2.73 4.93 -1.47
C ILE A 145 3.76 4.57 -0.39
N LEU A 146 3.58 5.10 0.83
CA LEU A 146 4.43 4.78 1.97
C LEU A 146 4.40 3.29 2.30
N ALA A 147 3.20 2.70 2.40
CA ALA A 147 3.02 1.28 2.69
C ALA A 147 3.62 0.38 1.60
N VAL A 148 3.34 0.66 0.32
CA VAL A 148 3.90 -0.08 -0.82
C VAL A 148 5.42 -0.04 -0.82
N THR A 149 6.01 1.14 -0.58
CA THR A 149 7.46 1.32 -0.50
C THR A 149 8.06 0.51 0.64
N ALA A 150 7.42 0.51 1.81
CA ALA A 150 7.85 -0.28 2.94
C ALA A 150 7.74 -1.79 2.67
N ILE A 151 6.61 -2.27 2.14
CA ILE A 151 6.40 -3.68 1.79
C ILE A 151 7.48 -4.15 0.80
N LYS A 152 7.77 -3.37 -0.24
CA LYS A 152 8.83 -3.66 -1.23
C LYS A 152 10.22 -3.77 -0.61
N ARG A 153 10.54 -2.92 0.37
CA ARG A 153 11.80 -3.01 1.13
C ARG A 153 11.85 -4.25 2.03
N LEU A 154 10.75 -4.54 2.74
CA LEU A 154 10.69 -5.65 3.70
C LEU A 154 10.61 -7.02 3.02
N SER A 155 10.00 -7.12 1.85
CA SER A 155 9.79 -8.39 1.13
C SER A 155 11.10 -9.07 0.73
N ALA A 156 12.16 -8.30 0.47
CA ALA A 156 13.46 -8.85 0.06
C ALA A 156 14.14 -9.70 1.15
N ASN A 157 13.78 -9.49 2.42
CA ASN A 157 14.47 -10.09 3.57
C ASN A 157 13.60 -11.08 4.34
N LEU A 158 12.39 -11.37 3.86
CA LEU A 158 11.45 -12.26 4.54
C LEU A 158 11.27 -13.57 3.75
N PRO A 159 11.22 -14.72 4.44
CA PRO A 159 10.81 -15.96 3.81
C PRO A 159 9.34 -15.87 3.34
N PRO A 160 8.89 -16.79 2.47
CA PRO A 160 7.46 -16.92 2.17
C PRO A 160 6.66 -17.07 3.47
N TRP A 161 5.42 -16.57 3.47
CA TRP A 161 4.56 -16.62 4.65
C TRP A 161 4.23 -18.06 5.03
N ASN A 162 3.94 -18.89 4.02
CA ASN A 162 3.73 -20.31 4.19
C ASN A 162 4.91 -21.11 3.58
N PRO A 163 5.73 -21.77 4.40
CA PRO A 163 6.80 -22.62 3.89
C PRO A 163 6.30 -24.01 3.42
N ASP A 164 5.10 -24.43 3.85
CA ASP A 164 4.54 -25.74 3.51
C ASP A 164 3.50 -25.62 2.38
N PRO A 165 3.80 -26.11 1.17
CA PRO A 165 2.90 -25.97 0.02
C PRO A 165 1.57 -26.73 0.18
N THR A 166 1.45 -27.64 1.16
CA THR A 166 0.20 -28.37 1.39
C THR A 166 -0.88 -27.53 2.08
N ALA A 167 -0.49 -26.42 2.71
CA ALA A 167 -1.41 -25.49 3.35
C ALA A 167 -1.87 -24.35 2.43
N ASP A 168 -1.41 -24.32 1.17
CA ASP A 168 -1.80 -23.31 0.18
C ASP A 168 -3.25 -23.50 -0.27
N ILE A 169 -3.98 -22.39 -0.44
CA ILE A 169 -5.32 -22.44 -1.00
C ILE A 169 -5.22 -22.58 -2.52
N ALA A 170 -5.74 -23.67 -3.07
CA ALA A 170 -5.70 -23.92 -4.50
C ALA A 170 -6.61 -22.95 -5.28
N LEU A 171 -6.06 -22.33 -6.31
CA LEU A 171 -6.72 -21.37 -7.19
C LEU A 171 -6.36 -21.70 -8.65
N THR A 172 -7.27 -21.50 -9.59
CA THR A 172 -6.98 -21.67 -11.03
C THR A 172 -7.21 -20.36 -11.77
N LEU A 173 -6.18 -19.86 -12.45
CA LEU A 173 -6.27 -18.75 -13.41
C LEU A 173 -6.60 -19.32 -14.79
N HIS A 174 -7.76 -18.95 -15.31
CA HIS A 174 -8.20 -19.34 -16.64
C HIS A 174 -7.92 -18.23 -17.65
N ALA A 175 -7.64 -18.62 -18.89
CA ALA A 175 -7.77 -17.71 -20.03
C ALA A 175 -8.51 -18.34 -21.20
N GLY A 176 -9.46 -17.59 -21.75
CA GLY A 176 -10.20 -17.90 -22.96
C GLY A 176 -9.74 -17.01 -24.11
N ALA A 177 -9.38 -17.61 -25.24
CA ALA A 177 -8.93 -16.86 -26.42
C ALA A 177 -9.21 -17.64 -27.73
N THR A 178 -9.35 -16.93 -28.86
CA THR A 178 -9.44 -17.56 -30.19
C THR A 178 -8.09 -17.48 -30.90
N LEU A 179 -7.23 -18.46 -30.65
CA LEU A 179 -5.84 -18.50 -31.08
C LEU A 179 -5.58 -19.63 -32.09
N LYS A 180 -4.55 -19.46 -32.92
CA LYS A 180 -3.98 -20.58 -33.70
C LYS A 180 -3.00 -21.40 -32.86
N ASP A 181 -2.24 -20.70 -32.02
CA ASP A 181 -1.23 -21.26 -31.12
C ASP A 181 -1.39 -20.61 -29.74
N SER A 182 -1.36 -21.44 -28.71
CA SER A 182 -1.53 -21.05 -27.31
C SER A 182 -0.23 -21.08 -26.50
N GLU A 183 0.91 -21.43 -27.10
CA GLU A 183 2.19 -21.54 -26.39
C GLU A 183 2.53 -20.24 -25.64
N ALA A 184 2.50 -19.11 -26.35
CA ALA A 184 2.77 -17.80 -25.76
C ALA A 184 1.80 -17.43 -24.62
N LEU A 185 0.51 -17.82 -24.75
CA LEU A 185 -0.49 -17.58 -23.72
C LEU A 185 -0.26 -18.46 -22.49
N ASN A 186 0.06 -19.74 -22.69
CA ASN A 186 0.37 -20.67 -21.60
C ASN A 186 1.63 -20.23 -20.85
N GLU A 187 2.67 -19.77 -21.55
CA GLU A 187 3.91 -19.25 -20.95
C GLU A 187 3.65 -17.99 -20.12
N ALA A 188 2.88 -17.04 -20.69
CA ALA A 188 2.50 -15.81 -19.98
C ALA A 188 1.66 -16.12 -18.74
N LEU A 189 0.65 -16.99 -18.86
CA LEU A 189 -0.17 -17.42 -17.72
C LEU A 189 0.65 -18.09 -16.63
N THR A 190 1.57 -18.98 -16.99
CA THR A 190 2.43 -19.67 -16.03
C THR A 190 3.34 -18.69 -15.29
N THR A 191 3.83 -17.67 -16.01
CA THR A 191 4.61 -16.58 -15.42
C THR A 191 3.79 -15.79 -14.41
N VAL A 192 2.55 -15.41 -14.76
CA VAL A 192 1.66 -14.66 -13.86
C VAL A 192 1.19 -15.51 -12.69
N ALA A 193 0.87 -16.79 -12.89
CA ALA A 193 0.50 -17.71 -11.81
C ALA A 193 1.62 -17.86 -10.78
N ARG A 194 2.86 -18.07 -11.23
CA ARG A 194 4.04 -18.09 -10.34
C ARG A 194 4.20 -16.76 -9.60
N LEU A 195 4.03 -15.64 -10.30
CA LEU A 195 4.11 -14.31 -9.69
C LEU A 195 3.06 -14.14 -8.57
N ILE A 196 1.82 -14.58 -8.78
CA ILE A 196 0.75 -14.51 -7.76
C ILE A 196 1.09 -15.38 -6.56
N THR A 197 1.52 -16.64 -6.79
CA THR A 197 1.92 -17.56 -5.71
C THR A 197 3.04 -16.94 -4.86
N GLU A 198 4.10 -16.43 -5.50
CA GLU A 198 5.22 -15.76 -4.83
C GLU A 198 4.78 -14.50 -4.06
N ALA A 199 3.98 -13.62 -4.70
CA ALA A 199 3.50 -12.38 -4.11
C ALA A 199 2.57 -12.61 -2.90
N SER A 200 1.74 -13.65 -2.97
CA SER A 200 0.89 -14.08 -1.85
C SER A 200 1.67 -14.68 -0.68
N GLY A 201 2.98 -14.93 -0.85
CA GLY A 201 3.81 -15.60 0.13
C GLY A 201 3.39 -17.05 0.35
N ASN A 202 2.96 -17.74 -0.72
CA ASN A 202 2.40 -19.09 -0.71
C ASN A 202 1.10 -19.19 0.12
N VAL A 203 0.30 -18.13 0.17
CA VAL A 203 -1.06 -18.24 0.74
C VAL A 203 -1.99 -18.90 -0.27
N VAL A 204 -1.79 -18.62 -1.56
CA VAL A 204 -2.52 -19.24 -2.66
C VAL A 204 -1.56 -19.94 -3.61
N SER A 205 -1.97 -21.10 -4.11
CA SER A 205 -1.25 -21.83 -5.16
C SER A 205 -2.04 -21.77 -6.45
N VAL A 206 -1.50 -21.06 -7.44
CA VAL A 206 -2.20 -20.77 -8.70
C VAL A 206 -1.82 -21.76 -9.79
N ASN A 207 -2.80 -22.53 -10.25
CA ASN A 207 -2.74 -23.33 -11.46
C ASN A 207 -3.24 -22.54 -12.67
N THR A 208 -2.89 -22.97 -13.89
CA THR A 208 -3.32 -22.31 -15.12
C THR A 208 -4.17 -23.24 -15.97
N LYS A 209 -5.18 -22.69 -16.64
CA LYS A 209 -5.98 -23.42 -17.62
C LYS A 209 -6.32 -22.53 -18.81
N THR A 210 -6.14 -23.05 -20.03
CA THR A 210 -6.49 -22.33 -21.25
C THR A 210 -7.67 -22.98 -21.96
N SER A 211 -8.55 -22.13 -22.49
CA SER A 211 -9.71 -22.50 -23.29
C SER A 211 -9.60 -21.84 -24.66
N ILE A 212 -9.16 -22.61 -25.66
CA ILE A 212 -8.85 -22.07 -26.99
C ILE A 212 -9.97 -22.37 -27.98
N GLY A 213 -10.60 -21.31 -28.49
CA GLY A 213 -11.60 -21.40 -29.55
C GLY A 213 -10.97 -21.43 -30.95
N LYS A 214 -11.69 -22.01 -31.93
CA LYS A 214 -11.23 -22.06 -33.33
C LYS A 214 -11.08 -20.64 -33.90
N SER A 215 -9.86 -20.27 -34.31
CA SER A 215 -9.59 -19.00 -35.00
C SER A 215 -10.29 -18.96 -36.36
N ARG A 216 -11.11 -17.92 -36.62
CA ARG A 216 -11.87 -17.75 -37.87
C ARG A 216 -11.03 -17.25 -39.07
N GLY A 217 -9.71 -17.39 -39.02
CA GLY A 217 -8.81 -16.98 -40.12
C GLY A 217 -8.66 -15.47 -40.31
N ILE A 218 -9.33 -14.65 -39.49
CA ILE A 218 -9.16 -13.19 -39.48
C ILE A 218 -7.79 -12.88 -38.89
N LYS A 219 -6.90 -12.28 -39.69
CA LYS A 219 -5.58 -11.82 -39.27
C LYS A 219 -5.70 -10.46 -38.54
N THR A 220 -6.39 -10.41 -37.41
CA THR A 220 -6.27 -9.26 -36.52
C THR A 220 -5.04 -9.45 -35.63
N PRO A 221 -4.11 -8.47 -35.58
CA PRO A 221 -2.91 -8.58 -34.76
C PRO A 221 -3.24 -8.65 -33.27
N ARG A 222 -4.34 -8.02 -32.84
CA ARG A 222 -4.88 -8.11 -31.49
C ARG A 222 -6.13 -8.97 -31.46
N ILE A 223 -6.24 -9.83 -30.46
CA ILE A 223 -7.41 -10.67 -30.22
C ILE A 223 -7.96 -10.42 -28.81
N PRO A 224 -9.26 -10.66 -28.60
CA PRO A 224 -9.83 -10.64 -27.26
C PRO A 224 -9.31 -11.86 -26.48
N ILE A 225 -8.83 -11.59 -25.26
CA ILE A 225 -8.50 -12.59 -24.26
C ILE A 225 -9.37 -12.30 -23.04
N ALA A 226 -10.09 -13.31 -22.57
CA ALA A 226 -10.85 -13.26 -21.33
C ALA A 226 -10.08 -14.01 -20.24
N ILE A 227 -10.01 -13.47 -19.03
CA ILE A 227 -9.41 -14.13 -17.86
C ILE A 227 -10.40 -14.16 -16.70
N TRP A 228 -10.35 -15.22 -15.91
CA TRP A 228 -11.13 -15.38 -14.68
C TRP A 228 -10.44 -16.35 -13.73
N PHE A 229 -10.83 -16.33 -12.46
CA PHE A 229 -10.38 -17.31 -11.47
C PHE A 229 -11.47 -18.32 -11.16
N SER A 230 -11.05 -19.54 -10.81
CA SER A 230 -11.92 -20.54 -10.19
C SER A 230 -11.27 -21.17 -8.97
N ARG A 231 -12.07 -21.48 -7.96
CA ARG A 231 -11.68 -22.32 -6.83
C ARG A 231 -12.10 -23.77 -7.09
N PRO A 232 -11.28 -24.79 -6.73
CA PRO A 232 -11.69 -26.18 -6.81
C PRO A 232 -12.96 -26.44 -5.99
N GLY A 233 -13.94 -27.10 -6.60
CA GLY A 233 -15.26 -27.36 -6.02
C GLY A 233 -16.15 -28.08 -7.01
N THR A 234 -17.35 -28.49 -6.58
CA THR A 234 -18.37 -29.08 -7.47
C THR A 234 -19.76 -28.52 -7.09
N PRO A 235 -20.27 -27.51 -7.81
CA PRO A 235 -19.66 -26.81 -8.95
C PRO A 235 -18.46 -25.94 -8.52
N PRO A 236 -17.52 -25.63 -9.43
CA PRO A 236 -16.43 -24.70 -9.12
C PRO A 236 -17.00 -23.29 -8.94
N ALA A 237 -16.54 -22.62 -7.88
CA ALA A 237 -16.78 -21.21 -7.66
C ALA A 237 -15.91 -20.37 -8.61
N GLU A 238 -16.50 -19.45 -9.38
CA GLU A 238 -15.81 -18.69 -10.41
C GLU A 238 -16.09 -17.19 -10.32
N THR A 239 -15.09 -16.37 -10.63
CA THR A 239 -15.28 -14.91 -10.77
C THR A 239 -15.84 -14.54 -12.13
N SER A 240 -16.51 -13.39 -12.23
CA SER A 240 -16.87 -12.81 -13.52
C SER A 240 -15.64 -12.55 -14.40
N PRO A 241 -15.65 -12.94 -15.69
CA PRO A 241 -14.48 -12.80 -16.56
C PRO A 241 -14.25 -11.34 -16.97
N ILE A 242 -12.97 -10.94 -17.02
CA ILE A 242 -12.53 -9.67 -17.61
C ILE A 242 -11.91 -9.94 -18.97
N SER A 243 -12.28 -9.13 -19.97
CA SER A 243 -11.75 -9.23 -21.32
C SER A 243 -10.91 -8.03 -21.70
N PHE A 244 -9.79 -8.27 -22.38
CA PHE A 244 -8.93 -7.22 -22.95
C PHE A 244 -8.37 -7.64 -24.31
N MET A 245 -7.91 -6.66 -25.08
CA MET A 245 -7.32 -6.91 -26.40
C MET A 245 -5.80 -7.06 -26.29
N ALA A 246 -5.25 -8.19 -26.69
CA ALA A 246 -3.82 -8.49 -26.61
C ALA A 246 -3.25 -8.97 -27.95
N ASP A 247 -1.97 -8.70 -28.20
CA ASP A 247 -1.24 -9.32 -29.32
C ASP A 247 -0.47 -10.54 -28.78
N PRO A 248 -0.86 -11.77 -29.17
CA PRO A 248 -0.24 -13.00 -28.66
C PRO A 248 1.23 -13.15 -29.09
N ASN A 249 1.67 -12.46 -30.15
CA ASN A 249 3.04 -12.54 -30.64
C ASN A 249 4.00 -11.70 -29.78
N LEU A 250 3.48 -10.77 -28.98
CA LEU A 250 4.26 -9.88 -28.13
C LEU A 250 4.30 -10.43 -26.70
N LYS A 251 5.03 -11.54 -26.52
CA LYS A 251 5.13 -12.30 -25.25
C LYS A 251 5.33 -11.43 -24.00
N ASN A 252 6.27 -10.49 -24.05
CA ASN A 252 6.58 -9.60 -22.92
C ASN A 252 5.40 -8.69 -22.53
N MET A 253 4.62 -8.22 -23.52
CA MET A 253 3.46 -7.38 -23.25
C MET A 253 2.24 -8.21 -22.85
N LEU A 254 2.16 -9.46 -23.30
CA LEU A 254 1.05 -10.35 -22.96
C LEU A 254 0.99 -10.63 -21.45
N ALA A 255 2.12 -10.98 -20.82
CA ALA A 255 2.18 -11.17 -19.37
C ALA A 255 1.78 -9.89 -18.62
N SER A 256 2.33 -8.73 -19.00
CA SER A 256 1.98 -7.43 -18.42
C SER A 256 0.48 -7.10 -18.52
N GLN A 257 -0.16 -7.47 -19.63
CA GLN A 257 -1.60 -7.27 -19.82
C GLN A 257 -2.45 -8.22 -18.96
N ILE A 258 -2.00 -9.48 -18.80
CA ILE A 258 -2.64 -10.43 -17.89
C ILE A 258 -2.49 -9.94 -16.44
N GLU A 259 -1.30 -9.47 -16.03
CA GLU A 259 -1.07 -8.92 -14.69
C GLU A 259 -1.98 -7.74 -14.38
N ALA A 260 -2.08 -6.81 -15.34
CA ALA A 260 -3.00 -5.70 -15.27
C ALA A 260 -4.45 -6.19 -15.14
N GLY A 261 -4.89 -7.13 -15.98
CA GLY A 261 -6.23 -7.71 -15.92
C GLY A 261 -6.53 -8.40 -14.59
N VAL A 262 -5.57 -9.14 -14.02
CA VAL A 262 -5.68 -9.79 -12.72
C VAL A 262 -5.89 -8.74 -11.62
N TYR A 263 -5.11 -7.65 -11.64
CA TYR A 263 -5.29 -6.55 -10.69
C TYR A 263 -6.68 -5.93 -10.78
N ALA A 264 -7.16 -5.65 -12.00
CA ALA A 264 -8.50 -5.09 -12.22
C ALA A 264 -9.61 -6.04 -11.73
N LEU A 265 -9.46 -7.34 -11.96
CA LEU A 265 -10.39 -8.37 -11.49
C LEU A 265 -10.44 -8.42 -9.96
N LEU A 266 -9.27 -8.50 -9.31
CA LEU A 266 -9.20 -8.56 -7.87
C LEU A 266 -9.76 -7.29 -7.22
N ARG A 267 -9.43 -6.12 -7.77
CA ARG A 267 -9.96 -4.83 -7.33
C ARG A 267 -11.48 -4.81 -7.40
N ALA A 268 -12.07 -5.22 -8.51
CA ALA A 268 -13.52 -5.23 -8.68
C ALA A 268 -14.19 -6.20 -7.69
N HIS A 269 -13.67 -7.42 -7.57
CA HIS A 269 -14.21 -8.45 -6.68
C HIS A 269 -14.09 -8.07 -5.19
N LEU A 270 -12.92 -7.59 -4.76
CA LEU A 270 -12.73 -7.20 -3.36
C LEU A 270 -13.60 -6.00 -2.98
N ALA A 271 -13.84 -5.07 -3.91
CA ALA A 271 -14.71 -3.92 -3.66
C ALA A 271 -16.19 -4.32 -3.53
N THR A 272 -16.63 -5.44 -4.12
CA THR A 272 -18.01 -5.92 -4.00
C THR A 272 -18.20 -6.87 -2.84
N GLU A 273 -17.29 -7.81 -2.63
CA GLU A 273 -17.48 -8.93 -1.71
C GLU A 273 -16.86 -8.72 -0.32
N THR A 274 -16.04 -7.69 -0.13
CA THR A 274 -15.31 -7.49 1.13
C THR A 274 -15.46 -6.07 1.69
N SER A 275 -15.14 -5.90 2.96
CA SER A 275 -15.07 -4.59 3.62
C SER A 275 -13.67 -3.97 3.57
N PHE A 276 -12.81 -4.39 2.63
CA PHE A 276 -11.49 -3.80 2.48
C PHE A 276 -11.54 -2.39 1.90
N SER A 277 -10.47 -1.66 2.18
CA SER A 277 -10.23 -0.34 1.60
C SER A 277 -10.11 -0.51 0.08
N PRO A 278 -10.80 0.32 -0.72
CA PRO A 278 -10.82 0.15 -2.17
C PRO A 278 -9.41 0.30 -2.76
N LEU A 279 -9.10 -0.56 -3.73
CA LEU A 279 -7.86 -0.46 -4.50
C LEU A 279 -7.99 0.63 -5.60
N PRO A 280 -6.94 1.42 -5.85
CA PRO A 280 -6.95 2.48 -6.86
C PRO A 280 -7.02 1.92 -8.29
N GLU A 281 -7.46 2.75 -9.24
CA GLU A 281 -7.77 2.29 -10.60
C GLU A 281 -6.56 1.77 -11.38
N TYR A 282 -5.48 2.53 -11.41
CA TYR A 282 -4.13 2.09 -11.74
C TYR A 282 -3.19 3.18 -11.22
N PRO A 283 -2.32 2.89 -10.25
CA PRO A 283 -1.32 3.84 -9.80
C PRO A 283 -0.42 4.32 -10.95
N THR A 284 -0.24 5.64 -11.07
CA THR A 284 0.51 6.24 -12.17
C THR A 284 1.98 5.81 -12.14
N GLY A 285 2.51 5.33 -13.26
CA GLY A 285 3.93 4.96 -13.40
C GLY A 285 4.33 3.64 -12.74
N VAL A 286 3.36 2.88 -12.21
CA VAL A 286 3.61 1.57 -11.62
C VAL A 286 3.61 0.48 -12.69
N LYS A 287 4.56 -0.45 -12.59
CA LYS A 287 4.65 -1.60 -13.50
C LYS A 287 3.57 -2.64 -13.15
N PRO A 288 3.01 -3.37 -14.13
CA PRO A 288 1.97 -4.35 -13.86
C PRO A 288 2.37 -5.44 -12.86
N ASP A 289 3.64 -5.86 -12.84
CA ASP A 289 4.14 -6.84 -11.88
C ASP A 289 4.18 -6.30 -10.45
N ASP A 290 4.55 -5.02 -10.28
CA ASP A 290 4.56 -4.35 -8.98
C ASP A 290 3.14 -4.23 -8.38
N LEU A 291 2.08 -4.17 -9.21
CA LEU A 291 0.68 -4.18 -8.73
C LEU A 291 0.36 -5.48 -7.97
N ILE A 292 0.76 -6.63 -8.54
CA ILE A 292 0.53 -7.93 -7.91
C ILE A 292 1.42 -8.11 -6.68
N LYS A 293 2.69 -7.69 -6.77
CA LYS A 293 3.68 -7.90 -5.68
C LYS A 293 3.41 -7.07 -4.44
N TYR A 294 2.98 -5.82 -4.62
CA TYR A 294 3.03 -4.83 -3.53
C TYR A 294 1.72 -4.07 -3.30
N HIS A 295 0.81 -4.01 -4.28
CA HIS A 295 -0.48 -3.33 -4.10
C HIS A 295 -1.61 -4.27 -3.67
N ILE A 296 -1.48 -5.56 -3.94
CA ILE A 296 -2.37 -6.60 -3.41
C ILE A 296 -1.65 -7.27 -2.24
N THR A 297 -2.26 -7.26 -1.06
CA THR A 297 -1.66 -7.88 0.11
C THR A 297 -1.94 -9.39 0.17
N ARG A 298 -1.16 -10.08 1.01
CA ARG A 298 -1.35 -11.52 1.27
C ARG A 298 -2.73 -11.83 1.87
N LEU A 299 -3.26 -10.94 2.70
CA LEU A 299 -4.61 -11.09 3.24
C LEU A 299 -5.68 -10.89 2.16
N MET A 300 -5.50 -9.90 1.27
CA MET A 300 -6.41 -9.71 0.13
C MET A 300 -6.48 -10.95 -0.76
N TRP A 301 -5.35 -11.61 -1.03
CA TRP A 301 -5.35 -12.88 -1.76
C TRP A 301 -6.16 -13.98 -1.05
N ARG A 302 -6.00 -14.11 0.27
CA ARG A 302 -6.75 -15.09 1.05
C ARG A 302 -8.24 -14.82 1.02
N GLU A 303 -8.66 -13.59 1.33
CA GLU A 303 -10.07 -13.25 1.37
C GLU A 303 -10.71 -13.19 -0.01
N PHE A 304 -9.95 -12.87 -1.06
CA PHE A 304 -10.41 -13.04 -2.44
C PHE A 304 -10.84 -14.48 -2.69
N VAL A 305 -10.01 -15.47 -2.36
CA VAL A 305 -10.37 -16.88 -2.59
C VAL A 305 -11.49 -17.36 -1.66
N ASN A 306 -11.54 -16.87 -0.42
CA ASN A 306 -12.61 -17.20 0.52
C ASN A 306 -13.96 -16.59 0.12
N SER A 307 -13.96 -15.40 -0.48
CA SER A 307 -15.19 -14.70 -0.91
C SER A 307 -15.76 -15.22 -2.23
N MET A 308 -15.08 -16.15 -2.90
CA MET A 308 -15.63 -16.82 -4.08
C MET A 308 -16.72 -17.85 -3.73
N GLU A 309 -17.15 -17.98 -2.47
CA GLU A 309 -18.09 -19.03 -2.02
C GLU A 309 -19.58 -18.77 -2.39
N GLU A 310 -20.16 -19.82 -3.00
CA GLU A 310 -21.55 -20.18 -3.39
C GLU A 310 -22.60 -19.10 -3.74
#